data_AF-A0AAV1KMD1-F1
#
_entry.id   AF-A0AAV1KMD1-F1
#
_cell.length_a   1.000
_cell.length_b   1.000
_cell.length_c   1.000
_cell.angle_alpha   90.00
_cell.angle_beta   90.00
_cell.angle_gamma   90.00
#
_symmetry.space_group_name_H-M   'P 1'
#
loop_
_entity.id
_entity.type
_entity.pdbx_description
1 polymer ?
#
loop_
_entity_poly.entity_id
_entity_poly.type
_entity_poly.pdbx_seq_one_letter_code
_entity_poly.pdbx_strand_id
1 'polypeptide(L)'
;MQSNSIDLKKATDAINDTLSDLQNKTENVDVIYRQLFEEAKEVAEQLDVEIKCPRIVSKQIHRANNQPAQSAEEYFRRAIYIPLLDSIISDLQDHLHNKVVEKFTKKKNPEDCFN
;
A
#
# COMPACT_ATOMS: atom_id res chain seq x y z
N MET A 1 -15.33 25.53 -19.05
CA MET A 1 -14.11 24.77 -19.42
C MET A 1 -13.11 24.57 -18.25
N GLN A 2 -13.36 25.02 -17.01
CA GLN A 2 -12.38 24.93 -15.90
C GLN A 2 -12.59 23.78 -14.89
N SER A 3 -13.73 23.08 -14.87
CA SER A 3 -13.98 22.06 -13.83
C SER A 3 -13.04 20.86 -13.96
N ASN A 4 -12.88 20.31 -15.17
CA ASN A 4 -12.07 19.11 -15.42
C ASN A 4 -10.59 19.26 -15.02
N SER A 5 -10.01 20.46 -15.14
CA SER A 5 -8.62 20.71 -14.73
C SER A 5 -8.48 20.82 -13.21
N ILE A 6 -9.50 21.35 -12.54
CA ILE A 6 -9.53 21.47 -11.07
C ILE A 6 -9.72 20.09 -10.43
N ASP A 7 -10.65 19.29 -10.97
CA ASP A 7 -10.95 17.94 -10.47
C ASP A 7 -9.75 17.01 -10.62
N LEU A 8 -9.00 17.15 -11.72
CA LEU A 8 -7.74 16.43 -11.87
C LEU A 8 -6.72 16.81 -10.81
N LYS A 9 -6.46 18.12 -10.64
CA LYS A 9 -5.43 18.58 -9.71
C LYS A 9 -5.72 18.03 -8.31
N LYS A 10 -6.99 18.09 -7.89
CA LYS A 10 -7.46 17.50 -6.64
C LYS A 10 -7.21 15.99 -6.56
N ALA A 11 -7.48 15.25 -7.64
CA ALA A 11 -7.21 13.82 -7.68
C ALA A 11 -5.72 13.51 -7.57
N THR A 12 -4.86 14.25 -8.28
CA THR A 12 -3.39 14.10 -8.19
C THR A 12 -2.88 14.45 -6.80
N ASP A 13 -3.34 15.55 -6.22
CA ASP A 13 -2.97 15.97 -4.87
C ASP A 13 -3.35 14.87 -3.86
N ALA A 14 -4.58 14.34 -3.92
CA ALA A 14 -5.03 13.25 -3.05
C ALA A 14 -4.19 11.97 -3.19
N ILE A 15 -3.72 11.64 -4.39
CA ILE A 15 -2.82 10.50 -4.63
C ILE A 15 -1.47 10.74 -3.97
N ASN A 16 -0.91 11.94 -4.12
CA ASN A 16 0.37 12.31 -3.53
C ASN A 16 0.29 12.31 -2.00
N ASP A 17 -0.78 12.84 -1.43
CA ASP A 17 -1.05 12.83 0.01
C ASP A 17 -1.11 11.38 0.52
N THR A 18 -1.87 10.51 -0.18
CA THR A 18 -1.97 9.08 0.16
C THR A 18 -0.61 8.39 0.08
N LEU A 19 0.21 8.70 -0.93
CA LEU A 19 1.56 8.15 -1.06
C LEU A 19 2.46 8.61 0.10
N SER A 20 2.39 9.88 0.48
CA SER A 20 3.12 10.41 1.63
C SER A 20 2.72 9.71 2.93
N ASP A 21 1.42 9.47 3.14
CA ASP A 21 0.92 8.74 4.31
C ASP A 21 1.40 7.29 4.33
N LEU A 22 1.39 6.59 3.19
CA LEU A 22 1.89 5.23 3.07
C LEU A 22 3.40 5.15 3.28
N GLN A 23 4.16 6.12 2.79
CA GLN A 23 5.60 6.22 3.03
C GLN A 23 5.91 6.41 4.52
N ASN A 24 5.16 7.27 5.20
CA ASN A 24 5.26 7.43 6.66
C ASN A 24 4.98 6.10 7.38
N LYS A 25 3.98 5.33 6.92
CA LYS A 25 3.69 3.99 7.46
C LYS A 25 4.83 3.01 7.27
N THR A 26 5.60 3.11 6.18
CA THR A 26 6.80 2.30 5.95
C THR A 26 7.96 2.72 6.86
N GLU A 27 8.19 4.02 7.03
CA GLU A 27 9.25 4.56 7.92
C GLU A 27 9.00 4.20 9.39
N ASN A 28 7.74 4.20 9.81
CA ASN A 28 7.32 3.92 11.20
C ASN A 28 6.65 2.55 11.35
N VAL A 29 7.00 1.60 10.47
CA VAL A 29 6.34 0.29 10.33
C VAL A 29 6.21 -0.46 11.65
N ASP A 30 7.24 -0.44 12.49
CA ASP A 30 7.24 -1.20 13.75
C ASP A 30 6.26 -0.63 14.79
N VAL A 31 6.11 0.69 14.84
CA VAL A 31 5.21 1.36 15.79
C VAL A 31 3.76 1.21 15.33
N ILE A 32 3.52 1.50 14.05
CA ILE A 32 2.17 1.49 13.47
C ILE A 32 1.63 0.06 13.39
N TYR A 33 2.46 -0.91 12.99
CA TYR A 33 2.02 -2.29 12.93
C TYR A 33 1.71 -2.85 14.32
N ARG A 34 2.49 -2.47 15.35
CA ARG A 34 2.22 -2.92 16.72
C ARG A 34 0.85 -2.46 17.21
N GLN A 35 0.49 -1.20 16.97
CA GLN A 35 -0.84 -0.68 17.31
C GLN A 35 -1.94 -1.47 16.59
N LEU A 36 -1.79 -1.67 15.27
CA LEU A 36 -2.72 -2.47 14.47
C LEU A 36 -2.83 -3.93 14.98
N PHE A 37 -1.71 -4.51 15.42
CA PHE A 37 -1.69 -5.87 15.91
C PHE A 37 -2.34 -6.01 17.28
N GLU A 38 -2.21 -5.02 18.17
CA GLU A 38 -2.94 -4.99 19.45
C GLU A 38 -4.45 -4.86 19.23
N GLU A 39 -4.90 -3.97 18.33
CA GLU A 39 -6.32 -3.88 17.96
C GLU A 39 -6.85 -5.23 17.43
N ALA A 40 -6.07 -5.91 16.60
CA ALA A 40 -6.42 -7.24 16.11
C ALA A 40 -6.49 -8.30 17.22
N LYS A 41 -5.60 -8.23 18.23
CA LYS A 41 -5.66 -9.10 19.41
C LYS A 41 -6.91 -8.86 20.23
N GLU A 42 -7.29 -7.61 20.46
CA GLU A 42 -8.51 -7.28 21.21
C GLU A 42 -9.75 -7.88 20.54
N VAL A 43 -9.84 -7.77 19.20
CA VAL A 43 -10.92 -8.40 18.43
C VAL A 43 -10.86 -9.92 18.51
N ALA A 44 -9.68 -10.52 18.42
CA ALA A 44 -9.52 -11.97 18.51
C ALA A 44 -9.90 -12.50 19.90
N GLU A 45 -9.54 -11.80 20.98
CA GLU A 45 -9.93 -12.12 22.35
C GLU A 45 -11.46 -12.07 22.54
N GLN A 46 -12.12 -11.05 22.00
CA GLN A 46 -13.59 -10.97 22.03
C GLN A 46 -14.28 -12.13 21.32
N LEU A 47 -13.61 -12.73 20.33
CA LEU A 47 -14.11 -13.87 19.56
C LEU A 47 -13.62 -15.23 20.09
N ASP A 48 -12.86 -15.25 21.19
CA ASP A 48 -12.20 -16.45 21.73
C ASP A 48 -11.31 -17.17 20.68
N VAL A 49 -10.64 -16.38 19.83
CA VAL A 49 -9.73 -16.84 18.79
C VAL A 49 -8.28 -16.57 19.18
N GLU A 50 -7.46 -17.61 19.15
CA GLU A 50 -6.03 -17.48 19.44
C GLU A 50 -5.22 -17.11 18.18
N ILE A 51 -4.49 -16.00 18.22
CA ILE A 51 -3.56 -15.60 17.15
C ILE A 51 -2.26 -16.39 17.30
N LYS A 52 -2.04 -17.37 16.43
CA LYS A 52 -0.82 -18.21 16.40
C LYS A 52 0.11 -17.81 15.28
N CYS A 53 1.41 -17.95 15.53
CA CYS A 53 2.40 -17.92 14.46
C CYS A 53 2.16 -19.12 13.53
N PRO A 54 1.98 -18.91 12.21
CA PRO A 54 1.85 -20.02 11.28
C PRO A 54 3.07 -20.95 11.32
N ARG A 55 2.86 -22.22 11.01
CA ARG A 55 3.95 -23.21 10.98
C ARG A 55 5.02 -22.81 9.96
N ILE A 56 6.20 -22.46 10.44
CA ILE A 56 7.37 -22.19 9.59
C ILE A 56 8.07 -23.51 9.31
N VAL A 57 8.08 -23.93 8.05
CA VAL A 57 8.87 -25.09 7.60
C VAL A 57 10.31 -24.66 7.30
N SER A 58 11.29 -25.51 7.62
CA SER A 58 12.73 -25.20 7.50
C SER A 58 13.21 -24.87 6.08
N LYS A 59 12.38 -25.12 5.05
CA LYS A 59 12.67 -24.82 3.64
C LYS A 59 11.55 -23.99 3.00
N GLN A 60 11.26 -22.81 3.54
CA GLN A 60 10.64 -21.78 2.71
C GLN A 60 11.76 -21.14 1.89
N ILE A 61 11.77 -21.38 0.57
CA ILE A 61 12.76 -20.80 -0.36
C ILE A 61 12.11 -19.80 -1.34
N HIS A 62 10.79 -19.82 -1.45
CA HIS A 62 10.01 -19.00 -2.39
C HIS A 62 9.29 -17.81 -1.73
N ARG A 63 9.44 -17.60 -0.42
CA ARG A 63 8.87 -16.43 0.27
C ARG A 63 9.99 -15.46 0.60
N ALA A 64 9.69 -14.17 0.64
CA ALA A 64 10.68 -13.15 1.02
C ALA A 64 11.19 -13.34 2.48
N ASN A 65 10.41 -14.03 3.33
CA ASN A 65 10.68 -14.14 4.77
C ASN A 65 11.25 -15.50 5.16
N ASN A 66 12.42 -15.83 4.63
CA ASN A 66 13.09 -17.09 4.93
C ASN A 66 13.71 -17.15 6.34
N GLN A 67 13.56 -16.09 7.15
CA GLN A 67 13.99 -16.07 8.54
C GLN A 67 12.86 -16.53 9.47
N PRO A 68 13.14 -17.40 10.46
CA PRO A 68 12.14 -17.77 11.46
C PRO A 68 11.64 -16.53 12.20
N ALA A 69 10.33 -16.27 12.15
CA ALA A 69 9.71 -15.27 13.02
C ALA A 69 9.63 -15.84 14.44
N GLN A 70 9.97 -15.02 15.43
CA GLN A 70 9.95 -15.38 16.85
C GLN A 70 8.56 -15.19 17.46
N SER A 71 7.67 -14.45 16.79
CA SER A 71 6.29 -14.22 17.21
C SER A 71 5.32 -14.15 16.03
N ALA A 72 4.02 -14.30 16.31
CA ALA A 72 2.97 -14.10 15.32
C ALA A 72 2.98 -12.66 14.77
N GLU A 73 3.20 -11.67 15.64
CA GLU A 73 3.33 -10.25 15.26
C GLU A 73 4.43 -10.05 14.21
N GLU A 74 5.62 -10.56 14.49
CA GLU A 74 6.75 -10.44 13.59
C GLU A 74 6.50 -11.15 12.25
N TYR A 75 5.86 -12.33 12.30
CA TYR A 75 5.48 -13.07 11.11
C TYR A 75 4.54 -12.26 10.24
N PHE A 76 3.41 -11.80 10.79
CA PHE A 76 2.38 -11.11 10.01
C PHE A 76 2.85 -9.74 9.52
N ARG A 77 3.67 -9.03 10.30
CA ARG A 77 4.31 -7.80 9.87
C ARG A 77 5.16 -7.99 8.63
N ARG A 78 6.08 -8.96 8.68
CA ARG A 78 7.02 -9.20 7.57
C ARG A 78 6.35 -9.86 6.39
N ALA A 79 5.43 -10.80 6.62
CA ALA A 79 4.91 -11.70 5.57
C ALA A 79 3.68 -11.17 4.87
N ILE A 80 2.98 -10.24 5.51
CA ILE A 80 1.72 -9.72 4.99
C ILE A 80 1.79 -8.21 4.92
N TYR A 81 2.02 -7.53 6.05
CA TYR A 81 1.87 -6.08 6.11
C TYR A 81 2.86 -5.31 5.24
N ILE A 82 4.17 -5.59 5.37
CA ILE A 82 5.21 -4.92 4.56
C ILE A 82 5.00 -5.20 3.06
N PRO A 83 4.89 -6.47 2.60
CA PRO A 83 4.66 -6.75 1.18
C PRO A 83 3.38 -6.10 0.62
N LEU A 84 2.32 -6.01 1.42
CA LEU A 84 1.08 -5.34 1.03
C LEU A 84 1.24 -3.83 0.91
N LEU A 85 1.94 -3.19 1.85
CA LEU A 85 2.27 -1.76 1.75
C LEU A 85 3.09 -1.47 0.50
N ASP A 86 4.13 -2.26 0.27
CA ASP A 86 5.00 -2.12 -0.90
C ASP A 86 4.21 -2.28 -2.20
N SER A 87 3.30 -3.26 -2.27
CA SER A 87 2.46 -3.47 -3.45
C SER A 87 1.51 -2.30 -3.70
N ILE A 88 0.88 -1.77 -2.65
CA ILE A 88 -0.03 -0.62 -2.78
C ILE A 88 0.73 0.63 -3.23
N ILE A 89 1.91 0.88 -2.67
CA ILE A 89 2.75 2.01 -3.07
C ILE A 89 3.14 1.88 -4.54
N SER A 90 3.61 0.70 -4.96
CA SER A 90 3.96 0.43 -6.37
C SER A 90 2.74 0.61 -7.28
N ASP A 91 1.57 0.10 -6.92
CA ASP A 91 0.35 0.26 -7.72
C ASP A 91 -0.05 1.74 -7.87
N LEU A 92 0.04 2.53 -6.80
CA LEU A 92 -0.27 3.95 -6.84
C LEU A 92 0.74 4.74 -7.69
N GLN A 93 2.03 4.41 -7.58
CA GLN A 93 3.09 5.04 -8.37
C GLN A 93 3.02 4.66 -9.85
N ASP A 94 2.86 3.38 -10.15
CA ASP A 94 2.98 2.85 -11.52
C ASP A 94 1.68 2.88 -12.30
N HIS A 95 0.55 2.57 -11.68
CA HIS A 95 -0.71 2.47 -12.40
C HIS A 95 -1.53 3.75 -12.34
N LEU A 96 -1.51 4.47 -11.23
CA LEU A 96 -2.38 5.62 -11.05
C LEU A 96 -1.74 6.91 -11.61
N HIS A 97 -0.47 7.16 -11.31
CA HIS A 97 0.24 8.32 -11.87
C HIS A 97 0.33 8.26 -13.40
N ASN A 98 0.70 7.12 -13.98
CA ASN A 98 0.83 6.98 -15.43
C ASN A 98 -0.52 7.11 -16.17
N LYS A 99 -1.61 6.52 -15.66
CA LYS A 99 -2.94 6.67 -16.29
C LYS A 99 -3.48 8.09 -16.20
N VAL A 100 -3.18 8.79 -15.10
CA VAL A 100 -3.50 10.21 -14.93
C VAL A 100 -2.74 11.00 -16.00
N VAL A 101 -1.40 10.87 -16.06
CA VAL A 101 -0.54 11.59 -17.01
C VAL A 101 -0.88 11.30 -18.48
N GLU A 102 -1.09 10.04 -18.86
CA GLU A 102 -1.42 9.64 -20.24
C GLU A 102 -2.73 10.24 -20.77
N LYS A 103 -3.74 10.40 -19.91
CA LYS A 103 -5.01 11.02 -20.31
C LYS A 103 -4.85 12.51 -20.63
N PHE A 104 -3.80 13.17 -20.13
CA PHE A 104 -3.48 14.57 -20.47
C PHE A 104 -2.60 14.69 -21.71
N THR A 105 -1.63 13.79 -21.90
CA THR A 105 -0.77 13.82 -23.08
C THR A 105 -1.55 13.50 -24.36
N LYS A 106 -2.51 12.56 -24.31
CA LYS A 106 -3.38 12.22 -25.45
C LYS A 106 -4.43 13.28 -25.79
N LYS A 107 -4.73 14.22 -24.88
CA LYS A 107 -5.66 15.34 -25.14
C LYS A 107 -5.00 16.54 -25.82
N LYS A 108 -3.70 16.43 -26.12
CA LYS A 108 -2.85 17.49 -26.64
C LYS A 108 -2.31 17.16 -28.05
N ASN A 109 -3.10 16.51 -28.91
CA ASN A 109 -2.79 16.47 -30.34
C ASN A 109 -3.15 17.83 -30.97
N PRO A 110 -2.19 18.57 -31.56
CA PRO A 110 -2.40 19.91 -32.07
C PRO A 110 -2.97 19.99 -33.51
N GLU A 111 -3.49 18.91 -34.09
CA GLU A 111 -3.90 18.89 -35.50
C GLU A 111 -5.37 19.34 -35.77
N ASP A 112 -6.17 19.64 -34.73
CA ASP A 112 -7.58 20.06 -34.92
C ASP A 112 -7.79 21.60 -34.93
N CYS A 113 -6.75 22.38 -35.19
CA CYS A 113 -6.86 23.85 -35.32
C CYS A 113 -6.32 24.38 -36.65
N PHE A 114 -6.60 23.72 -37.76
CA PHE A 114 -6.64 24.34 -39.10
C PHE A 114 -7.71 23.66 -39.96
N ASN A 115 -8.94 24.18 -39.86
CA ASN A 115 -9.88 24.40 -40.98
C ASN A 115 -11.05 25.22 -40.47
#